data_AF-A0A380T2Y3-F1
#
_entry.id   AF-A0A380T2Y3-F1
#
_cell.length_a   1.000
_cell.length_b   1.000
_cell.length_c   1.000
_cell.angle_alpha   90.00
_cell.angle_beta   90.00
_cell.angle_gamma   90.00
#
_symmetry.space_group_name_H-M   'P 1'
#
loop_
_entity.id
_entity.type
_entity.pdbx_description
1 polymer ?
#
loop_
_entity_poly.entity_id
_entity_poly.type
_entity_poly.pdbx_seq_one_letter_code
_entity_poly.pdbx_strand_id
1 'polypeptide(L)'
;MRKSTPGRASEMRLYDQLVRQCRAKHFIFTFAATIHVAPNGPALARWWEATHGPTEDLQPNRKWDAYFRGALPQAKLLEQLIGDVPELATCLTNPIWYALADFQVGNSEAFWNSCANAVRINDAPFGYQSRQRLDDLYAQPNLASLGLLIIILRSDDLQHYYSRQHITRCFTCYVCIALLSDRLRDVADDIYMLINSLIERGGFTEGTPLGWPESLDDFCRQYNSYHLIAQWLYPTVQSDRREADVLLLLWMVAEDHKLLWQFFNQDEVVIPPSMLQRWRRWCKRFVNHSTQLCCSECDTRLLAREEKRVWCRLLLRGNVASAKIGTTVIVALNLTFGLLV
;
A
#
# COMPACT_ATOMS: atom_id res chain seq x y z
N MET A 1 3.75 -31.68 -32.83
CA MET A 1 3.02 -30.78 -31.92
C MET A 1 3.96 -30.32 -30.81
N ARG A 2 4.62 -29.16 -30.98
CA ARG A 2 5.37 -28.52 -29.89
C ARG A 2 4.36 -27.67 -29.11
N LYS A 3 4.07 -28.04 -27.86
CA LYS A 3 3.34 -27.17 -26.93
C LYS A 3 4.19 -25.92 -26.74
N SER A 4 3.72 -24.78 -27.26
CA SER A 4 4.31 -23.48 -26.97
C SER A 4 4.17 -23.24 -25.47
N THR A 5 5.30 -23.13 -24.77
CA THR A 5 5.36 -22.60 -23.41
C THR A 5 4.57 -21.29 -23.37
N PRO A 6 3.67 -21.06 -22.38
CA PRO A 6 3.02 -19.78 -22.23
C PRO A 6 4.11 -18.71 -22.18
N GLY A 7 4.10 -17.79 -23.14
CA GLY A 7 5.15 -16.76 -23.22
C GLY A 7 5.09 -15.87 -21.98
N ARG A 8 6.24 -15.49 -21.44
CA ARG A 8 6.46 -14.54 -20.32
C ARG A 8 5.48 -13.34 -20.28
N ALA A 9 5.05 -12.84 -21.44
CA ALA A 9 4.04 -11.78 -21.57
C ALA A 9 2.64 -12.13 -21.03
N SER A 10 2.25 -13.42 -21.03
CA SER A 10 0.98 -13.91 -20.50
C SER A 10 0.98 -13.94 -18.97
N GLU A 11 2.06 -14.42 -18.36
CA GLU A 11 2.27 -14.46 -16.91
C GLU A 11 2.35 -13.05 -16.30
N MET A 12 2.88 -12.08 -17.05
CA MET A 12 2.91 -10.67 -16.65
C MET A 12 1.52 -10.04 -16.62
N ARG A 13 0.71 -10.27 -17.66
CA ARG A 13 -0.68 -9.77 -17.68
C ARG A 13 -1.49 -10.33 -16.53
N LEU A 14 -1.22 -11.58 -16.17
CA LEU A 14 -1.85 -12.24 -15.04
C LEU A 14 -1.41 -11.60 -13.71
N TYR A 15 -0.13 -11.31 -13.53
CA TYR A 15 0.36 -10.61 -12.33
C TYR A 15 -0.22 -9.19 -12.18
N ASP A 16 -0.19 -8.38 -13.23
CA ASP A 16 -0.82 -7.04 -13.23
C ASP A 16 -2.33 -7.11 -12.92
N GLN A 17 -2.99 -8.19 -13.34
CA GLN A 17 -4.39 -8.44 -13.03
C GLN A 17 -4.58 -8.76 -11.53
N LEU A 18 -3.70 -9.56 -10.93
CA LEU A 18 -3.71 -9.83 -9.49
C LEU A 18 -3.52 -8.55 -8.67
N VAL A 19 -2.59 -7.67 -9.06
CA VAL A 19 -2.40 -6.36 -8.41
C VAL A 19 -3.70 -5.54 -8.45
N ARG A 20 -4.39 -5.51 -9.60
CA ARG A 20 -5.67 -4.79 -9.73
C ARG A 20 -6.78 -5.41 -8.89
N GLN A 21 -6.84 -6.74 -8.83
CA GLN A 21 -7.82 -7.45 -8.01
C GLN A 21 -7.61 -7.17 -6.52
N CYS A 22 -6.36 -7.26 -6.04
CA CYS A 22 -6.00 -6.92 -4.67
C CYS A 22 -6.35 -5.46 -4.34
N ARG A 23 -6.06 -4.53 -5.25
CA ARG A 23 -6.46 -3.12 -5.10
C ARG A 23 -7.97 -2.92 -5.00
N ALA A 24 -8.73 -3.60 -5.86
CA ALA A 24 -10.19 -3.52 -5.86
C ALA A 24 -10.79 -4.11 -4.58
N LYS A 25 -10.23 -5.22 -4.08
CA LYS A 25 -10.57 -5.78 -2.77
C LYS A 25 -10.29 -4.75 -1.66
N HIS A 26 -9.08 -4.22 -1.59
CA HIS A 26 -8.73 -3.21 -0.58
C HIS A 26 -9.71 -2.03 -0.58
N PHE A 27 -10.05 -1.52 -1.76
CA PHE A 27 -11.05 -0.45 -1.89
C PHE A 27 -12.41 -0.84 -1.29
N ILE A 28 -12.97 -1.99 -1.66
CA ILE A 28 -14.32 -2.36 -1.22
C ILE A 28 -14.39 -2.77 0.25
N PHE A 29 -13.35 -3.47 0.76
CA PHE A 29 -13.26 -3.81 2.17
C PHE A 29 -13.09 -2.55 3.02
N THR A 30 -12.26 -1.59 2.58
CA THR A 30 -12.14 -0.29 3.26
C THR A 30 -13.47 0.46 3.23
N PHE A 31 -14.17 0.47 2.09
CA PHE A 31 -15.49 1.11 2.00
C PHE A 31 -16.46 0.53 3.01
N ALA A 32 -16.61 -0.80 3.02
CA ALA A 32 -17.50 -1.52 3.95
C ALA A 32 -17.18 -1.22 5.41
N ALA A 33 -15.88 -1.18 5.75
CA ALA A 33 -15.42 -0.83 7.10
C ALA A 33 -15.77 0.63 7.47
N THR A 34 -15.58 1.58 6.55
CA THR A 34 -15.86 3.01 6.78
C THR A 34 -17.35 3.28 6.98
N ILE A 35 -18.22 2.61 6.23
CA ILE A 35 -19.69 2.74 6.39
C ILE A 35 -20.25 1.81 7.47
N HIS A 36 -19.38 1.07 8.19
CA HIS A 36 -19.73 0.16 9.28
C HIS A 36 -20.73 -0.95 8.90
N VAL A 37 -20.56 -1.56 7.73
CA VAL A 37 -21.35 -2.72 7.29
C VAL A 37 -20.49 -3.98 7.23
N ALA A 38 -21.14 -5.13 7.33
CA ALA A 38 -20.47 -6.41 7.15
C ALA A 38 -19.85 -6.50 5.73
N PRO A 39 -18.64 -7.07 5.57
CA PRO A 39 -17.93 -7.09 4.29
C PRO A 39 -18.46 -8.19 3.37
N ASN A 40 -19.71 -8.03 2.90
CA ASN A 40 -20.34 -8.92 1.94
C ASN A 40 -21.32 -8.17 1.03
N GLY A 41 -21.62 -8.74 -0.13
CA GLY A 41 -22.47 -8.09 -1.13
C GLY A 41 -23.88 -7.75 -0.64
N PRO A 42 -24.60 -8.64 0.06
CA PRO A 42 -25.94 -8.34 0.57
C PRO A 42 -25.99 -7.16 1.54
N ALA A 43 -25.03 -7.04 2.46
CA ALA A 43 -24.97 -5.92 3.40
C ALA A 43 -24.72 -4.60 2.66
N LEU A 44 -23.82 -4.60 1.70
CA LEU A 44 -23.50 -3.43 0.89
C LEU A 44 -24.67 -2.99 0.00
N ALA A 45 -25.39 -3.94 -0.58
CA ALA A 45 -26.59 -3.68 -1.38
C ALA A 45 -27.67 -2.98 -0.55
N ARG A 46 -27.93 -3.47 0.68
CA ARG A 46 -28.92 -2.86 1.58
C ARG A 46 -28.55 -1.45 2.00
N TRP A 47 -27.27 -1.22 2.31
CA TRP A 47 -26.79 0.13 2.59
C TRP A 47 -26.99 1.04 1.39
N TRP A 48 -26.67 0.58 0.18
CA TRP A 48 -26.84 1.35 -1.03
C TRP A 48 -28.31 1.74 -1.27
N GLU A 49 -29.24 0.79 -1.14
CA GLU A 49 -30.68 1.03 -1.24
C GLU A 49 -31.18 2.03 -0.20
N ALA A 50 -30.70 1.94 1.04
CA ALA A 50 -31.09 2.86 2.10
C ALA A 50 -30.60 4.30 1.85
N THR A 51 -29.40 4.45 1.27
CA THR A 51 -28.78 5.76 1.04
C THR A 51 -29.26 6.43 -0.26
N HIS A 52 -29.44 5.66 -1.33
CA HIS A 52 -29.70 6.18 -2.69
C HIS A 52 -31.10 5.86 -3.22
N GLY A 53 -31.90 5.12 -2.45
CA GLY A 53 -33.18 4.60 -2.88
C GLY A 53 -33.04 3.33 -3.73
N PRO A 54 -34.17 2.67 -4.05
CA PRO A 54 -34.18 1.52 -4.93
C PRO A 54 -33.78 1.94 -6.35
N THR A 55 -32.83 1.24 -6.96
CA THR A 55 -32.52 1.36 -8.39
C THR A 55 -32.96 0.10 -9.13
N GLU A 56 -33.34 0.24 -10.39
CA GLU A 56 -33.89 -0.85 -11.22
C GLU A 56 -32.93 -2.05 -11.39
N ASP A 57 -31.64 -1.87 -11.06
CA ASP A 57 -30.58 -2.89 -11.11
C ASP A 57 -30.34 -3.64 -9.78
N LEU A 58 -31.03 -3.25 -8.69
CA LEU A 58 -30.87 -3.78 -7.32
C LEU A 58 -31.80 -4.96 -7.04
N GLN A 59 -31.63 -6.06 -7.78
CA GLN A 59 -31.76 -7.35 -7.11
C GLN A 59 -30.53 -7.59 -6.23
N PRO A 60 -30.60 -8.42 -5.17
CA PRO A 60 -29.47 -8.78 -4.31
C PRO A 60 -28.40 -9.56 -5.12
N ASN A 61 -27.70 -8.82 -5.98
CA ASN A 61 -27.05 -9.37 -7.15
C ASN A 61 -25.59 -9.71 -6.83
N ARG A 62 -25.15 -10.82 -7.44
CA ARG A 62 -23.77 -11.29 -7.57
C ARG A 62 -22.74 -10.20 -7.90
N LYS A 63 -23.16 -9.01 -8.38
CA LYS A 63 -22.33 -7.84 -8.69
C LYS A 63 -21.63 -7.29 -7.45
N TRP A 64 -22.34 -7.09 -6.32
CA TRP A 64 -21.71 -6.58 -5.10
C TRP A 64 -20.70 -7.60 -4.52
N ASP A 65 -21.04 -8.89 -4.55
CA ASP A 65 -20.11 -9.97 -4.17
C ASP A 65 -18.91 -10.09 -5.13
N ALA A 66 -19.06 -9.66 -6.39
CA ALA A 66 -17.94 -9.65 -7.32
C ALA A 66 -16.89 -8.61 -6.91
N TYR A 67 -17.30 -7.50 -6.27
CA TYR A 67 -16.36 -6.48 -5.81
C TYR A 67 -15.45 -7.01 -4.70
N PHE A 68 -16.01 -7.73 -3.73
CA PHE A 68 -15.23 -8.43 -2.68
C PHE A 68 -14.31 -9.53 -3.24
N ARG A 69 -14.53 -9.97 -4.48
CA ARG A 69 -13.66 -10.90 -5.22
C ARG A 69 -12.64 -10.21 -6.12
N GLY A 70 -12.52 -8.88 -6.04
CA GLY A 70 -11.52 -8.10 -6.78
C GLY A 70 -12.01 -7.53 -8.11
N ALA A 71 -13.32 -7.48 -8.35
CA ALA A 71 -13.86 -6.63 -9.40
C ALA A 71 -13.88 -5.17 -8.93
N LEU A 72 -13.46 -4.23 -9.79
CA LEU A 72 -13.61 -2.81 -9.48
C LEU A 72 -15.00 -2.33 -9.96
N PRO A 73 -15.70 -1.45 -9.20
CA PRO A 73 -16.89 -0.77 -9.70
C PRO A 73 -16.63 -0.03 -11.01
N GLN A 74 -17.67 0.07 -11.85
CA GLN A 74 -17.59 0.88 -13.07
C GLN A 74 -17.45 2.37 -12.71
N ALA A 75 -16.88 3.17 -13.61
CA ALA A 75 -16.51 4.56 -13.36
C ALA A 75 -17.60 5.39 -12.67
N LYS A 76 -18.85 5.34 -13.15
CA LYS A 76 -19.98 6.09 -12.57
C LYS A 76 -20.27 5.68 -11.12
N LEU A 77 -20.32 4.37 -10.84
CA LEU A 77 -20.55 3.88 -9.48
C LEU A 77 -19.34 4.19 -8.59
N LEU A 78 -18.13 4.05 -9.11
CA LEU A 78 -16.90 4.36 -8.39
C LEU A 78 -16.84 5.84 -7.98
N GLU A 79 -17.19 6.75 -8.88
CA GLU A 79 -17.29 8.19 -8.61
C GLU A 79 -18.34 8.50 -7.53
N GLN A 80 -19.48 7.82 -7.56
CA GLN A 80 -20.51 7.96 -6.52
C GLN A 80 -20.03 7.48 -5.16
N LEU A 81 -19.44 6.28 -5.08
CA LEU A 81 -18.89 5.72 -3.84
C LEU A 81 -17.80 6.62 -3.22
N ILE A 82 -16.95 7.21 -4.06
CA ILE A 82 -15.95 8.20 -3.62
C ILE A 82 -16.61 9.51 -3.20
N GLY A 83 -17.70 9.91 -3.86
CA GLY A 83 -18.51 11.06 -3.45
C GLY A 83 -19.08 10.90 -2.03
N ASP A 84 -19.57 9.72 -1.70
CA ASP A 84 -20.10 9.41 -0.36
C ASP A 84 -19.00 9.28 0.70
N VAL A 85 -17.84 8.73 0.32
CA VAL A 85 -16.71 8.50 1.21
C VAL A 85 -15.40 9.00 0.54
N PRO A 86 -15.09 10.31 0.64
CA PRO A 86 -13.98 10.92 -0.10
C PRO A 86 -12.60 10.35 0.24
N GLU A 87 -12.39 9.91 1.49
CA GLU A 87 -11.14 9.31 1.94
C GLU A 87 -10.76 8.03 1.16
N LEU A 88 -11.71 7.35 0.53
CA LEU A 88 -11.42 6.17 -0.31
C LEU A 88 -10.63 6.48 -1.58
N ALA A 89 -10.62 7.72 -2.05
CA ALA A 89 -9.81 8.10 -3.20
C ALA A 89 -8.33 7.73 -2.98
N THR A 90 -7.84 7.89 -1.74
CA THR A 90 -6.46 7.57 -1.35
C THR A 90 -6.16 6.06 -1.40
N CYS A 91 -7.17 5.20 -1.26
CA CYS A 91 -7.01 3.75 -1.35
C CYS A 91 -6.63 3.30 -2.76
N LEU A 92 -7.07 4.03 -3.78
CA LEU A 92 -6.87 3.69 -5.19
C LEU A 92 -5.56 4.25 -5.74
N THR A 93 -5.11 5.39 -5.19
CA THR A 93 -3.88 6.10 -5.59
C THR A 93 -2.69 5.79 -4.68
N ASN A 94 -2.84 4.83 -3.74
CA ASN A 94 -1.79 4.47 -2.81
C ASN A 94 -0.50 4.00 -3.54
N PRO A 95 0.70 4.47 -3.12
CA PRO A 95 1.98 4.08 -3.72
C PRO A 95 2.22 2.58 -3.85
N ILE A 96 1.63 1.76 -2.97
CA ILE A 96 1.80 0.30 -3.00
C ILE A 96 1.41 -0.31 -4.36
N TRP A 97 0.36 0.19 -5.01
CA TRP A 97 -0.13 -0.40 -6.24
C TRP A 97 0.82 -0.15 -7.41
N TYR A 98 1.56 0.95 -7.35
CA TYR A 98 2.65 1.24 -8.27
C TYR A 98 3.85 0.36 -7.94
N ALA A 99 4.22 0.29 -6.66
CA ALA A 99 5.36 -0.46 -6.18
C ALA A 99 5.24 -1.96 -6.47
N LEU A 100 4.03 -2.50 -6.44
CA LEU A 100 3.74 -3.90 -6.75
C LEU A 100 3.52 -4.17 -8.24
N ALA A 101 3.29 -3.17 -9.09
CA ALA A 101 3.06 -3.43 -10.52
C ALA A 101 4.35 -3.84 -11.25
N ASP A 102 4.24 -4.71 -12.25
CA ASP A 102 5.41 -5.22 -12.98
C ASP A 102 5.65 -4.38 -14.24
N PHE A 103 6.59 -3.44 -14.16
CA PHE A 103 7.02 -2.61 -15.28
C PHE A 103 8.33 -3.17 -15.86
N GLN A 104 8.24 -4.20 -16.71
CA GLN A 104 9.37 -4.59 -17.56
C GLN A 104 9.27 -3.84 -18.88
N VAL A 105 9.93 -2.67 -18.91
CA VAL A 105 10.28 -1.98 -20.14
C VAL A 105 11.77 -2.15 -20.34
N GLY A 106 12.28 -2.01 -21.57
CA GLY A 106 13.71 -2.18 -21.92
C GLY A 106 14.72 -1.38 -21.10
N ASN A 107 14.28 -0.51 -20.17
CA ASN A 107 15.09 0.08 -19.11
C ASN A 107 14.31 0.22 -17.79
N SER A 108 13.84 -0.91 -17.23
CA SER A 108 13.10 -0.97 -15.96
C SER A 108 13.90 -0.44 -14.77
N GLU A 109 15.21 -0.64 -14.77
CA GLU A 109 16.15 -0.10 -13.77
C GLU A 109 16.04 1.42 -13.66
N ALA A 110 16.17 2.12 -14.80
CA ALA A 110 16.03 3.57 -14.80
C ALA A 110 14.67 4.02 -14.28
N PHE A 111 13.59 3.27 -14.54
CA PHE A 111 12.25 3.64 -14.08
C PHE A 111 12.17 3.60 -12.55
N TRP A 112 12.60 2.50 -11.94
CA TRP A 112 12.58 2.36 -10.48
C TRP A 112 13.51 3.34 -9.78
N ASN A 113 14.66 3.67 -10.39
CA ASN A 113 15.53 4.74 -9.89
C ASN A 113 14.84 6.10 -9.92
N SER A 114 14.15 6.42 -11.02
CA SER A 114 13.37 7.66 -11.11
C SER A 114 12.29 7.71 -10.03
N CYS A 115 11.57 6.60 -9.80
CA CYS A 115 10.57 6.52 -8.75
C CYS A 115 11.17 6.67 -7.35
N ALA A 116 12.29 6.00 -7.06
CA ALA A 116 12.97 6.13 -5.77
C ALA A 116 13.47 7.56 -5.52
N ASN A 117 13.96 8.23 -6.56
CA ASN A 117 14.41 9.62 -6.48
C ASN A 117 13.24 10.62 -6.33
N ALA A 118 12.04 10.24 -6.76
CA ALA A 118 10.81 11.00 -6.57
C ALA A 118 10.13 10.77 -5.21
N VAL A 119 10.64 9.86 -4.37
CA VAL A 119 10.11 9.65 -3.02
C VAL A 119 10.32 10.91 -2.19
N ARG A 120 9.25 11.37 -1.53
CA ARG A 120 9.27 12.51 -0.62
C ARG A 120 8.73 12.10 0.74
N ILE A 121 9.43 12.51 1.79
CA ILE A 121 9.00 12.36 3.18
C ILE A 121 8.92 13.77 3.75
N ASN A 122 7.70 14.24 4.03
CA ASN A 122 7.43 15.61 4.46
C ASN A 122 8.02 16.64 3.49
N ASP A 123 7.67 16.49 2.20
CA ASP A 123 8.13 17.32 1.08
C ASP A 123 9.64 17.32 0.82
N ALA A 124 10.42 16.55 1.58
CA ALA A 124 11.86 16.45 1.42
C ALA A 124 12.26 15.18 0.62
N PRO A 125 13.24 15.27 -0.31
CA PRO A 125 13.69 14.13 -1.11
C PRO A 125 14.25 13.00 -0.26
N PHE A 126 13.97 11.74 -0.61
CA PHE A 126 14.72 10.60 -0.07
C PHE A 126 16.10 10.56 -0.75
N GLY A 127 17.21 10.63 -0.01
CA GLY A 127 18.55 10.75 -0.61
C GLY A 127 19.68 10.28 0.31
N TYR A 128 20.93 10.45 -0.13
CA TYR A 128 22.13 9.97 0.56
C TYR A 128 22.19 10.46 2.03
N GLN A 129 22.44 9.55 2.98
CA GLN A 129 22.49 9.79 4.44
C GLN A 129 21.15 10.12 5.13
N SER A 130 20.01 9.80 4.53
CA SER A 130 18.71 10.10 5.12
C SER A 130 18.24 9.11 6.20
N ARG A 131 19.13 8.69 7.12
CA ARG A 131 18.75 7.79 8.25
C ARG A 131 17.53 8.28 9.00
N GLN A 132 17.49 9.58 9.32
CA GLN A 132 16.32 10.19 9.95
C GLN A 132 15.05 10.07 9.11
N ARG A 133 15.13 10.18 7.77
CA ARG A 133 13.94 10.03 6.92
C ARG A 133 13.50 8.57 6.80
N LEU A 134 14.45 7.64 6.85
CA LEU A 134 14.14 6.21 6.90
C LEU A 134 13.46 5.85 8.24
N ASP A 135 13.94 6.41 9.36
CA ASP A 135 13.27 6.30 10.66
C ASP A 135 11.85 6.92 10.61
N ASP A 136 11.68 8.07 9.95
CA ASP A 136 10.38 8.73 9.77
C ASP A 136 9.41 7.92 8.88
N LEU A 137 9.94 7.17 7.90
CA LEU A 137 9.18 6.25 7.06
C LEU A 137 8.72 5.04 7.89
N TYR A 138 9.61 4.47 8.69
CA TYR A 138 9.28 3.32 9.53
C TYR A 138 8.35 3.66 10.70
N ALA A 139 8.40 4.91 11.17
CA ALA A 139 7.48 5.41 12.18
C ALA A 139 6.00 5.44 11.73
N GLN A 140 5.73 5.03 10.49
CA GLN A 140 4.40 5.04 9.89
C GLN A 140 4.06 3.69 9.25
N PRO A 141 3.92 2.60 10.06
CA PRO A 141 3.60 1.27 9.55
C PRO A 141 2.21 1.24 8.91
N ASN A 142 2.17 1.53 7.61
CA ASN A 142 0.96 1.57 6.79
C ASN A 142 1.29 1.20 5.34
N LEU A 143 0.24 1.03 4.55
CA LEU A 143 0.33 0.59 3.15
C LEU A 143 1.11 1.57 2.25
N ALA A 144 0.98 2.88 2.45
CA ALA A 144 1.68 3.88 1.65
C ALA A 144 3.18 3.82 1.87
N SER A 145 3.61 3.80 3.13
CA SER A 145 5.02 3.69 3.51
C SER A 145 5.61 2.35 3.06
N LEU A 146 4.86 1.25 3.14
CA LEU A 146 5.27 -0.03 2.55
C LEU A 146 5.52 0.07 1.05
N GLY A 147 4.64 0.76 0.31
CA GLY A 147 4.84 0.99 -1.13
C GLY A 147 6.13 1.74 -1.43
N LEU A 148 6.47 2.75 -0.64
CA LEU A 148 7.73 3.50 -0.81
C LEU A 148 8.96 2.63 -0.50
N LEU A 149 8.90 1.80 0.55
CA LEU A 149 9.97 0.84 0.85
C LEU A 149 10.22 -0.13 -0.30
N ILE A 150 9.14 -0.66 -0.90
CA ILE A 150 9.24 -1.52 -2.08
C ILE A 150 9.87 -0.77 -3.24
N ILE A 151 9.46 0.47 -3.54
CA ILE A 151 10.07 1.29 -4.60
C ILE A 151 11.59 1.45 -4.36
N ILE A 152 12.01 1.72 -3.12
CA ILE A 152 13.43 1.84 -2.77
C ILE A 152 14.17 0.50 -2.97
N LEU A 153 13.59 -0.63 -2.58
CA LEU A 153 14.17 -1.96 -2.77
C LEU A 153 14.31 -2.37 -4.24
N ARG A 154 13.42 -1.86 -5.11
CA ARG A 154 13.42 -2.09 -6.56
C ARG A 154 14.41 -1.21 -7.32
N SER A 155 14.87 -0.11 -6.72
CA SER A 155 15.86 0.79 -7.30
C SER A 155 17.26 0.21 -7.16
N ASP A 156 18.12 0.40 -8.15
CA ASP A 156 19.54 0.05 -8.08
C ASP A 156 20.45 1.28 -7.80
N ASP A 157 19.88 2.49 -7.83
CA ASP A 157 20.60 3.76 -7.65
C ASP A 157 21.49 3.73 -6.39
N LEU A 158 22.77 4.03 -6.57
CA LEU A 158 23.80 3.95 -5.53
C LEU A 158 23.49 4.86 -4.34
N GLN A 159 22.76 5.95 -4.54
CA GLN A 159 22.43 6.86 -3.45
C GLN A 159 21.53 6.21 -2.38
N HIS A 160 20.78 5.17 -2.76
CA HIS A 160 19.87 4.43 -1.88
C HIS A 160 20.48 3.13 -1.32
N TYR A 161 21.74 2.80 -1.64
CA TYR A 161 22.37 1.53 -1.27
C TYR A 161 22.27 1.21 0.24
N TYR A 162 22.67 2.14 1.10
CA TYR A 162 22.59 1.94 2.55
C TYR A 162 21.15 1.82 3.06
N SER A 163 20.22 2.58 2.47
CA SER A 163 18.81 2.48 2.78
C SER A 163 18.27 1.10 2.42
N ARG A 164 18.56 0.59 1.21
CA ARG A 164 18.16 -0.77 0.80
C ARG A 164 18.70 -1.83 1.73
N GLN A 165 20.00 -1.78 2.05
CA GLN A 165 20.63 -2.72 2.98
C GLN A 165 19.95 -2.73 4.36
N HIS A 166 19.54 -1.56 4.85
CA HIS A 166 18.81 -1.47 6.10
C HIS A 166 17.37 -2.00 5.96
N ILE A 167 16.65 -1.60 4.90
CA ILE A 167 15.29 -2.06 4.60
C ILE A 167 15.26 -3.58 4.49
N THR A 168 16.17 -4.21 3.73
CA THR A 168 16.27 -5.67 3.57
C THR A 168 16.31 -6.40 4.91
N ARG A 169 16.89 -5.82 5.97
CA ARG A 169 16.98 -6.45 7.30
C ARG A 169 15.67 -6.43 8.07
N CYS A 170 14.85 -5.39 7.90
CA CYS A 170 13.64 -5.19 8.70
C CYS A 170 12.34 -5.27 7.88
N PHE A 171 12.43 -5.45 6.57
CA PHE A 171 11.30 -5.42 5.63
C PHE A 171 10.24 -6.45 5.97
N THR A 172 10.62 -7.70 6.27
CA THR A 172 9.65 -8.76 6.61
C THR A 172 8.81 -8.40 7.83
N CYS A 173 9.46 -7.92 8.89
CA CYS A 173 8.79 -7.44 10.10
C CYS A 173 7.87 -6.26 9.78
N TYR A 174 8.37 -5.30 8.99
CA TYR A 174 7.60 -4.13 8.59
C TYR A 174 6.34 -4.51 7.80
N VAL A 175 6.45 -5.45 6.85
CA VAL A 175 5.32 -5.99 6.09
C VAL A 175 4.28 -6.58 7.03
N CYS A 176 4.69 -7.46 7.95
CA CYS A 176 3.77 -8.07 8.90
C CYS A 176 3.01 -7.00 9.69
N ILE A 177 3.72 -6.00 10.24
CA ILE A 177 3.13 -4.94 11.07
C ILE A 177 2.24 -4.00 10.24
N ALA A 178 2.69 -3.55 9.07
CA ALA A 178 1.93 -2.62 8.23
C ALA A 178 0.61 -3.23 7.73
N LEU A 179 0.53 -4.56 7.59
CA LEU A 179 -0.66 -5.29 7.17
C LEU A 179 -1.60 -5.67 8.33
N LEU A 180 -1.25 -5.36 9.58
CA LEU A 180 -2.15 -5.58 10.73
C LEU A 180 -3.30 -4.59 10.80
N SER A 181 -3.31 -3.56 9.95
CA SER A 181 -4.42 -2.61 9.92
C SER A 181 -5.74 -3.34 9.64
N ASP A 182 -6.80 -2.97 10.34
CA ASP A 182 -8.11 -3.63 10.20
C ASP A 182 -8.65 -3.51 8.77
N ARG A 183 -8.30 -2.42 8.06
CA ARG A 183 -8.65 -2.20 6.65
C ARG A 183 -7.88 -3.10 5.66
N LEU A 184 -6.80 -3.75 6.12
CA LEU A 184 -5.89 -4.56 5.30
C LEU A 184 -5.97 -6.05 5.58
N ARG A 185 -6.63 -6.47 6.67
CA ARG A 185 -6.71 -7.88 7.07
C ARG A 185 -7.19 -8.79 5.94
N ASP A 186 -8.22 -8.37 5.21
CA ASP A 186 -8.82 -9.14 4.12
C ASP A 186 -7.98 -9.19 2.83
N VAL A 187 -6.89 -8.43 2.75
CA VAL A 187 -5.97 -8.38 1.60
C VAL A 187 -4.52 -8.68 1.97
N ALA A 188 -4.22 -9.02 3.24
CA ALA A 188 -2.86 -9.27 3.69
C ALA A 188 -2.21 -10.43 2.94
N ASP A 189 -2.94 -11.53 2.76
CA ASP A 189 -2.48 -12.72 2.01
C ASP A 189 -2.23 -12.38 0.54
N ASP A 190 -3.13 -11.62 -0.09
CA ASP A 190 -2.96 -11.17 -1.49
C ASP A 190 -1.70 -10.30 -1.63
N ILE A 191 -1.47 -9.38 -0.69
CA ILE A 191 -0.27 -8.52 -0.70
C ILE A 191 1.00 -9.34 -0.50
N TYR A 192 0.99 -10.31 0.43
CA TYR A 192 2.11 -11.24 0.59
C TYR A 192 2.40 -11.99 -0.71
N MET A 193 1.39 -12.58 -1.34
CA MET A 193 1.55 -13.33 -2.60
C MET A 193 2.10 -12.46 -3.74
N LEU A 194 1.68 -11.19 -3.81
CA LEU A 194 2.20 -10.22 -4.77
C LEU A 194 3.67 -9.89 -4.50
N ILE A 195 4.04 -9.60 -3.25
CA ILE A 195 5.43 -9.33 -2.87
C ILE A 195 6.31 -10.56 -3.10
N ASN A 196 5.83 -11.76 -2.73
CA ASN A 196 6.56 -13.00 -2.93
C ASN A 196 6.83 -13.25 -4.43
N SER A 197 5.79 -13.10 -5.26
CA SER A 197 5.92 -13.19 -6.72
C SER A 197 6.92 -12.16 -7.27
N LEU A 198 6.98 -10.95 -6.70
CA LEU A 198 7.93 -9.92 -7.09
C LEU A 198 9.37 -10.32 -6.72
N ILE A 199 9.58 -10.88 -5.52
CA ILE A 199 10.87 -11.38 -5.06
C ILE A 199 11.37 -12.53 -5.94
N GLU A 200 10.53 -13.53 -6.20
CA GLU A 200 10.87 -14.71 -7.02
C GLU A 200 11.29 -14.33 -8.45
N ARG A 201 10.75 -13.22 -8.97
CA ARG A 201 11.09 -12.67 -10.29
C ARG A 201 12.36 -11.82 -10.30
N GLY A 202 13.05 -11.68 -9.16
CA GLY A 202 14.22 -10.83 -9.02
C GLY A 202 13.87 -9.34 -9.04
N GLY A 203 12.69 -8.96 -8.55
CA GLY A 203 12.23 -7.57 -8.55
C GLY A 203 13.00 -6.66 -7.59
N PHE A 204 13.74 -7.22 -6.62
CA PHE A 204 14.53 -6.47 -5.64
C PHE A 204 16.02 -6.56 -5.94
N THR A 205 16.70 -5.41 -5.89
CA THR A 205 18.13 -5.29 -6.22
C THR A 205 19.02 -6.09 -5.27
N GLU A 206 18.74 -6.04 -3.96
CA GLU A 206 19.53 -6.74 -2.94
C GLU A 206 19.09 -8.20 -2.73
N GLY A 207 18.17 -8.71 -3.55
CA GLY A 207 17.62 -10.05 -3.45
C GLY A 207 16.51 -10.19 -2.39
N THR A 208 16.40 -11.39 -1.82
CA THR A 208 15.32 -11.75 -0.89
C THR A 208 15.52 -11.05 0.47
N PRO A 209 14.51 -10.38 1.02
CA PRO A 209 14.56 -9.79 2.36
C PRO A 209 14.91 -10.80 3.46
N LEU A 210 15.57 -10.34 4.51
CA LEU A 210 15.96 -11.19 5.63
C LEU A 210 14.71 -11.75 6.33
N GLY A 211 14.71 -13.07 6.53
CA GLY A 211 13.63 -13.78 7.23
C GLY A 211 12.30 -13.82 6.46
N TRP A 212 12.29 -13.50 5.16
CA TRP A 212 11.09 -13.57 4.33
C TRP A 212 10.47 -14.97 4.40
N PRO A 213 9.15 -15.09 4.64
CA PRO A 213 8.50 -16.39 4.78
C PRO A 213 8.46 -17.16 3.46
N GLU A 214 8.88 -18.43 3.50
CA GLU A 214 8.98 -19.32 2.34
C GLU A 214 7.60 -19.77 1.80
N SER A 215 6.56 -19.67 2.64
CA SER A 215 5.21 -20.04 2.29
C SER A 215 4.16 -19.09 2.90
N LEU A 216 2.95 -19.14 2.35
CA LEU A 216 1.81 -18.41 2.92
C LEU A 216 1.54 -18.82 4.37
N ASP A 217 1.66 -20.10 4.70
CA ASP A 217 1.48 -20.59 6.07
C ASP A 217 2.52 -20.00 7.02
N ASP A 218 3.78 -19.88 6.60
CA ASP A 218 4.83 -19.22 7.37
C ASP A 218 4.55 -17.74 7.58
N PHE A 219 4.08 -17.06 6.53
CA PHE A 219 3.64 -15.67 6.61
C PHE A 219 2.50 -15.52 7.61
N CYS A 220 1.44 -16.34 7.51
CA CYS A 220 0.31 -16.28 8.43
C CYS A 220 0.74 -16.53 9.88
N ARG A 221 1.67 -17.46 10.13
CA ARG A 221 2.22 -17.70 11.48
C ARG A 221 2.97 -16.47 12.02
N GLN A 222 3.85 -15.87 11.21
CA GLN A 222 4.58 -14.66 11.60
C GLN A 222 3.61 -13.48 11.83
N TYR A 223 2.69 -13.25 10.89
CA TYR A 223 1.65 -12.21 10.95
C TYR A 223 0.82 -12.34 12.23
N ASN A 224 0.31 -13.53 12.53
CA ASN A 224 -0.47 -13.80 13.73
C ASN A 224 0.33 -13.59 15.02
N SER A 225 1.63 -13.90 15.00
CA SER A 225 2.51 -13.66 16.14
C SER A 225 2.61 -12.16 16.45
N TYR A 226 2.77 -11.31 15.43
CA TYR A 226 2.73 -9.85 15.60
C TYR A 226 1.34 -9.34 15.97
N HIS A 227 0.26 -9.95 15.45
CA HIS A 227 -1.11 -9.60 15.81
C HIS A 227 -1.38 -9.81 17.31
N LEU A 228 -0.91 -10.93 17.89
CA LEU A 228 -1.02 -11.20 19.31
C LEU A 228 -0.29 -10.15 20.16
N ILE A 229 0.93 -9.77 19.77
CA ILE A 229 1.66 -8.69 20.45
C ILE A 229 0.90 -7.37 20.32
N ALA A 230 0.34 -7.04 19.14
CA ALA A 230 -0.46 -5.84 18.95
C ALA A 230 -1.67 -5.80 19.91
N GLN A 231 -2.36 -6.93 20.10
CA GLN A 231 -3.46 -7.05 21.04
C GLN A 231 -3.02 -6.81 22.50
N TRP A 232 -1.83 -7.28 22.88
CA TRP A 232 -1.25 -7.05 24.20
C TRP A 232 -0.85 -5.58 24.41
N LEU A 233 -0.39 -4.91 23.36
CA LEU A 233 -0.03 -3.49 23.39
C LEU A 233 -1.27 -2.57 23.39
N TYR A 234 -2.40 -3.05 22.87
CA TYR A 234 -3.62 -2.27 22.67
C TYR A 234 -4.13 -1.52 23.93
N PRO A 235 -4.13 -2.10 25.15
CA PRO A 235 -4.55 -1.40 26.37
C PRO A 235 -3.63 -0.24 26.76
N THR A 236 -2.36 -0.28 26.34
CA THR A 236 -1.35 0.76 26.65
C THR A 236 -1.60 2.05 25.87
N VAL A 237 -2.33 1.97 24.76
CA VAL A 237 -2.60 3.11 23.87
C VAL A 237 -4.01 3.64 24.12
N GLN A 238 -4.09 4.87 24.64
CA GLN A 238 -5.33 5.62 24.83
C GLN A 238 -5.27 6.88 23.94
N SER A 239 -5.66 6.73 22.67
CA SER A 239 -5.56 7.76 21.63
C SER A 239 -6.69 7.60 20.63
N ASP A 240 -7.11 8.70 20.01
CA ASP A 240 -8.10 8.69 18.91
C ASP A 240 -7.57 7.96 17.67
N ARG A 241 -6.24 7.89 17.51
CA ARG A 241 -5.55 7.16 16.43
C ARG A 241 -5.01 5.80 16.91
N ARG A 242 -5.80 5.13 17.76
CA ARG A 242 -5.37 3.96 18.54
C ARG A 242 -4.65 2.91 17.70
N GLU A 243 -5.19 2.55 16.55
CA GLU A 243 -4.62 1.55 15.66
C GLU A 243 -3.22 1.96 15.15
N ALA A 244 -3.09 3.13 14.53
CA ALA A 244 -1.82 3.63 14.02
C ALA A 244 -0.76 3.77 15.12
N ASP A 245 -1.17 4.24 16.30
CA ASP A 245 -0.30 4.40 17.46
C ASP A 245 0.15 3.04 18.05
N VAL A 246 -0.72 2.02 18.04
CA VAL A 246 -0.37 0.64 18.43
C VAL A 246 0.61 0.03 17.42
N LEU A 247 0.37 0.18 16.12
CA LEU A 247 1.28 -0.34 15.10
C LEU A 247 2.66 0.30 15.19
N LEU A 248 2.72 1.61 15.47
CA LEU A 248 3.97 2.30 15.73
C LEU A 248 4.70 1.77 16.97
N LEU A 249 3.98 1.54 18.08
CA LEU A 249 4.56 0.95 19.28
C LEU A 249 5.08 -0.46 19.00
N LEU A 250 4.31 -1.26 18.26
CA LEU A 250 4.70 -2.61 17.85
C LEU A 250 5.96 -2.59 16.98
N TRP A 251 6.08 -1.65 16.05
CA TRP A 251 7.30 -1.45 15.28
C TRP A 251 8.51 -1.20 16.19
N MET A 252 8.37 -0.31 17.17
CA MET A 252 9.45 -0.01 18.12
C MET A 252 9.82 -1.20 18.99
N VAL A 253 8.83 -2.04 19.37
CA VAL A 253 9.06 -3.30 20.08
C VAL A 253 9.82 -4.28 19.19
N ALA A 254 9.45 -4.38 17.92
CA ALA A 254 10.06 -5.32 16.99
C ALA A 254 11.49 -4.92 16.59
N GLU A 255 11.82 -3.62 16.60
CA GLU A 255 13.21 -3.13 16.47
C GLU A 255 14.09 -3.53 17.66
N ASP A 256 13.52 -3.72 18.86
CA ASP A 256 14.24 -4.17 20.04
C ASP A 256 14.16 -5.70 20.17
N HIS A 257 15.13 -6.40 19.59
CA HIS A 257 15.18 -7.87 19.61
C HIS A 257 15.05 -8.49 21.01
N LYS A 258 15.54 -7.82 22.07
CA LYS A 258 15.42 -8.34 23.43
C LYS A 258 13.98 -8.26 23.92
N LEU A 259 13.35 -7.12 23.70
CA LEU A 259 11.96 -6.90 24.08
C LEU A 259 11.02 -7.80 23.27
N LEU A 260 11.24 -7.89 21.95
CA LEU A 260 10.49 -8.80 21.07
C LEU A 260 10.61 -10.25 21.55
N TRP A 261 11.82 -10.69 21.91
CA TRP A 261 12.02 -12.03 22.46
C TRP A 261 11.27 -12.26 23.78
N GLN A 262 11.19 -11.25 24.65
CA GLN A 262 10.38 -11.34 25.88
C GLN A 262 8.90 -11.54 25.55
N PHE A 263 8.35 -10.80 24.60
CA PHE A 263 6.96 -10.96 24.15
C PHE A 263 6.66 -12.36 23.60
N PHE A 264 7.65 -13.07 23.05
CA PHE A 264 7.46 -14.43 22.56
C PHE A 264 7.62 -15.52 23.63
N ASN A 265 8.28 -15.23 24.76
CA ASN A 265 8.73 -16.27 25.69
C ASN A 265 8.33 -16.02 27.16
N GLN A 266 7.68 -14.89 27.47
CA GLN A 266 7.33 -14.51 28.84
C GLN A 266 5.86 -14.11 28.95
N ASP A 267 5.25 -14.46 30.08
CA ASP A 267 3.83 -14.16 30.35
C ASP A 267 3.57 -12.69 30.70
N GLU A 268 4.58 -11.99 31.25
CA GLU A 268 4.49 -10.57 31.59
C GLU A 268 5.69 -9.81 31.02
N VAL A 269 5.42 -8.83 30.15
CA VAL A 269 6.45 -7.99 29.55
C VAL A 269 6.18 -6.53 29.88
N VAL A 270 7.15 -5.89 30.51
CA VAL A 270 7.09 -4.47 30.85
C VAL A 270 7.83 -3.66 29.79
N ILE A 271 7.10 -2.78 29.09
CA ILE A 271 7.70 -1.90 28.10
C ILE A 271 8.56 -0.85 28.82
N PRO A 272 9.85 -0.67 28.45
CA PRO A 272 10.70 0.32 29.08
C PRO A 272 10.12 1.75 29.01
N PRO A 273 10.15 2.53 30.11
CA PRO A 273 9.63 3.90 30.12
C PRO A 273 10.28 4.82 29.06
N SER A 274 11.56 4.58 28.75
CA SER A 274 12.30 5.29 27.70
C SER A 274 11.72 5.04 26.30
N MET A 275 11.28 3.82 26.01
CA MET A 275 10.61 3.44 24.77
C MET A 275 9.25 4.13 24.67
N LEU A 276 8.45 4.08 25.74
CA LEU A 276 7.15 4.78 25.80
C LEU A 276 7.31 6.30 25.62
N GLN A 277 8.36 6.89 26.19
CA GLN A 277 8.64 8.31 25.99
C GLN A 277 9.05 8.63 24.55
N ARG A 278 9.85 7.77 23.89
CA ARG A 278 10.17 7.91 22.46
C ARG A 278 8.92 7.74 21.59
N TRP A 279 8.09 6.74 21.88
CA TRP A 279 6.83 6.48 21.20
C TRP A 279 5.90 7.69 21.28
N ARG A 280 5.66 8.25 22.47
CA ARG A 280 4.83 9.48 22.63
C ARG A 280 5.37 10.66 21.82
N ARG A 281 6.70 10.83 21.74
CA ARG A 281 7.31 11.87 20.90
C ARG A 281 7.03 11.64 19.43
N TRP A 282 7.09 10.39 18.98
CA TRP A 282 6.79 10.02 17.61
C TRP A 282 5.30 10.18 17.28
N CYS A 283 4.39 9.72 18.13
CA CYS A 283 2.94 9.96 17.96
C CYS A 283 2.65 11.46 17.77
N LYS A 284 3.23 12.34 18.60
CA LYS A 284 3.09 13.79 18.47
C LYS A 284 3.68 14.35 17.18
N ARG A 285 4.80 13.79 16.71
CA ARG A 285 5.45 14.23 15.48
C ARG A 285 4.62 13.84 14.26
N PHE A 286 4.13 12.61 14.19
CA PHE A 286 3.45 12.04 13.02
C PHE A 286 1.91 12.16 13.06
N VAL A 287 1.36 13.14 13.77
CA VAL A 287 -0.10 13.43 13.76
C VAL A 287 -0.57 13.83 12.36
N ASN A 288 0.23 14.60 11.62
CA ASN A 288 -0.16 15.23 10.35
C ASN A 288 0.80 14.93 9.19
N HIS A 289 1.72 13.97 9.34
CA HIS A 289 2.72 13.71 8.32
C HIS A 289 2.16 12.83 7.20
N SER A 290 2.47 13.21 5.95
CA SER A 290 2.13 12.45 4.75
C SER A 290 3.41 11.92 4.12
N THR A 291 3.45 10.62 3.85
CA THR A 291 4.45 10.04 2.96
C THR A 291 3.86 10.04 1.55
N GLN A 292 4.55 10.67 0.60
CA GLN A 292 4.04 10.85 -0.75
C GLN A 292 5.08 10.43 -1.78
N LEU A 293 4.62 9.78 -2.84
CA LEU A 293 5.37 9.67 -4.08
C LEU A 293 5.04 10.91 -4.90
N CYS A 294 6.03 11.76 -5.24
CA CYS A 294 5.77 12.93 -6.06
C CYS A 294 5.58 12.49 -7.52
N CYS A 295 4.33 12.20 -7.90
CA CYS A 295 4.01 11.68 -9.24
C CYS A 295 4.46 12.63 -10.36
N SER A 296 4.48 13.96 -10.12
CA SER A 296 4.92 14.94 -11.12
C SER A 296 6.39 14.77 -11.53
N GLU A 297 7.26 14.32 -10.63
CA GLU A 297 8.67 14.03 -10.95
C GLU A 297 8.83 12.69 -11.69
N CYS A 298 7.93 11.74 -11.48
CA CYS A 298 7.82 10.54 -12.33
C CYS A 298 7.22 10.88 -13.71
N ASP A 299 6.33 11.88 -13.78
CA ASP A 299 5.65 12.33 -15.01
C ASP A 299 6.55 13.22 -15.90
N THR A 300 7.56 13.91 -15.33
CA THR A 300 8.55 14.70 -16.10
C THR A 300 9.55 13.82 -16.84
N ARG A 301 9.76 12.58 -16.38
CA ARG A 301 10.40 11.56 -17.20
C ARG A 301 9.46 11.24 -18.36
N LEU A 302 10.00 11.28 -19.59
CA LEU A 302 9.29 10.75 -20.76
C LEU A 302 9.09 9.24 -20.57
N LEU A 303 7.99 8.87 -19.92
CA LEU A 303 7.61 7.48 -19.73
C LEU A 303 7.51 6.83 -21.12
N ALA A 304 8.15 5.67 -21.29
CA ALA A 304 7.99 4.86 -22.47
C ALA A 304 6.50 4.51 -22.66
N ARG A 305 6.09 4.21 -23.89
CA ARG A 305 4.67 3.91 -24.20
C ARG A 305 4.09 2.80 -23.33
N GLU A 306 4.90 1.82 -22.95
CA GLU A 306 4.52 0.70 -22.10
C GLU A 306 4.39 1.10 -20.63
N GLU A 307 5.33 1.91 -20.12
CA GLU A 307 5.24 2.52 -18.79
C GLU A 307 3.98 3.38 -18.69
N LYS A 308 3.71 4.24 -19.70
CA LYS A 308 2.48 5.04 -19.78
C LYS A 308 1.22 4.18 -19.78
N ARG A 309 1.22 3.02 -20.43
CA ARG A 309 0.05 2.11 -20.45
C ARG A 309 -0.20 1.48 -19.09
N VAL A 310 0.83 1.05 -18.37
CA VAL A 310 0.66 0.53 -16.99
C VAL A 310 0.26 1.69 -16.08
N TRP A 311 0.93 2.84 -16.19
CA TRP A 311 0.63 4.07 -15.44
C TRP A 311 -0.81 4.52 -15.61
N CYS A 312 -1.32 4.58 -16.85
CA CYS A 312 -2.72 4.94 -17.14
C CYS A 312 -3.74 3.85 -16.77
N ARG A 313 -3.30 2.61 -16.53
CA ARG A 313 -4.15 1.52 -16.02
C ARG A 313 -4.20 1.51 -14.49
N LEU A 314 -3.15 2.02 -13.84
CA LEU A 314 -3.07 2.20 -12.39
C LEU A 314 -3.74 3.52 -11.97
N LEU A 315 -3.45 4.63 -12.65
CA LEU A 315 -4.29 5.82 -12.55
C LEU A 315 -5.67 5.45 -13.05
N LEU A 316 -6.68 5.61 -12.20
CA LEU A 316 -8.06 5.56 -12.64
C LEU A 316 -8.28 6.73 -13.59
N ARG A 317 -8.05 6.54 -14.89
CA ARG A 317 -8.55 7.46 -15.91
C ARG A 317 -10.07 7.29 -16.02
N GLY A 318 -10.77 7.77 -15.00
CA GLY A 318 -12.08 8.38 -15.13
C GLY A 318 -11.87 9.87 -14.92
N ASN A 319 -12.60 10.71 -15.63
CA ASN A 319 -12.64 12.14 -15.38
C ASN A 319 -13.21 12.37 -13.98
N VAL A 320 -12.40 12.26 -12.92
CA VAL A 320 -12.70 12.89 -11.63
C VAL A 320 -12.46 14.38 -11.83
N ALA A 321 -13.37 14.99 -12.60
CA ALA A 321 -13.49 16.42 -12.70
C ALA A 321 -13.80 16.92 -11.28
N SER A 322 -12.87 17.67 -10.71
CA SER A 322 -13.18 18.72 -9.74
C SER A 322 -14.08 18.25 -8.57
N ALA A 323 -13.64 17.26 -7.80
CA ALA A 323 -13.98 17.31 -6.37
C ALA A 323 -13.14 18.45 -5.77
N LYS A 324 -13.74 19.64 -5.68
CA LYS A 324 -13.22 20.78 -4.91
C LYS A 324 -13.15 20.36 -3.44
N ILE A 325 -12.09 19.65 -3.07
CA ILE A 325 -11.63 19.52 -1.70
C ILE A 325 -10.44 20.47 -1.58
N GLY A 326 -10.50 21.33 -0.57
CA GLY A 326 -9.66 22.51 -0.37
C GLY A 326 -8.23 22.44 -0.92
N THR A 327 -8.00 23.27 -1.92
CA THR A 327 -6.80 24.10 -2.13
C THR A 327 -5.45 23.43 -1.91
N THR A 328 -4.90 22.81 -2.96
CA THR A 328 -3.67 23.21 -3.69
C THR A 328 -3.20 22.02 -4.53
N VAL A 329 -2.84 22.28 -5.80
CA VAL A 329 -2.27 21.35 -6.81
C VAL A 329 -3.25 20.43 -7.58
N ILE A 330 -4.04 21.05 -8.47
CA ILE A 330 -4.25 20.49 -9.82
C ILE A 330 -3.98 21.63 -10.80
N VAL A 331 -2.77 21.67 -11.36
CA VAL A 331 -2.44 22.59 -12.46
C VAL A 331 -2.31 21.78 -13.75
N ALA A 332 -3.32 21.99 -14.60
CA ALA A 332 -3.27 22.02 -16.06
C ALA A 332 -2.64 20.84 -16.83
N LEU A 333 -3.50 19.97 -17.36
CA LEU A 333 -3.31 19.37 -18.69
C LEU A 333 -4.60 19.48 -19.51
N ASN A 334 -4.98 20.72 -19.82
CA ASN A 334 -5.69 21.03 -21.06
C ASN A 334 -4.62 21.41 -22.09
N LEU A 335 -4.26 20.49 -22.97
CA LEU A 335 -3.68 20.84 -24.26
C LEU A 335 -4.51 20.17 -25.34
N THR A 336 -5.54 20.91 -25.75
CA THR A 336 -6.00 21.06 -27.12
C THR A 336 -4.91 20.69 -28.13
N PHE A 337 -5.12 19.60 -28.86
CA PHE A 337 -4.58 19.45 -30.21
C PHE A 337 -5.74 19.74 -31.18
N GLY A 338 -5.89 21.02 -31.48
CA GLY A 338 -6.56 21.49 -32.68
C GLY A 338 -5.56 21.51 -33.83
N LEU A 339 -5.88 20.76 -34.88
CA LEU A 339 -5.56 21.01 -36.30
C LEU A 339 -5.04 22.42 -36.61
N LEU A 340 -3.93 22.52 -37.36
CA LEU A 340 -3.89 23.06 -38.74
C LEU A 340 -2.46 23.31 -39.24
N VAL A 341 -2.22 22.79 -40.45
CA VAL A 341 -1.17 23.08 -41.46
C VAL A 341 0.26 22.64 -41.14
#